data_AF-A0A2W6BEW3-F1
#
_entry.id   AF-A0A2W6BEW3-F1
#
_cell.length_a   1.000
_cell.length_b   1.000
_cell.length_c   1.000
_cell.angle_alpha   90.00
_cell.angle_beta   90.00
_cell.angle_gamma   90.00
#
_symmetry.space_group_name_H-M   'P 1'
#
loop_
_entity.id
_entity.type
_entity.pdbx_description
1 polymer ?
#
loop_
_entity_poly.entity_id
_entity_poly.type
_entity_poly.pdbx_seq_one_letter_code
_entity_poly.pdbx_strand_id
1 'polypeptide(L)'
;MRDEGPWTVPTEQSSGESRRQGAITKSGSRHARRLLVEAAWHYRRPPRLGTTLERRQQAQSEAAIAIAWKAQQRLHRTWRRLDTKRGKRRTILAVAVARQLVGFVWAIATAD
;
A
#
# COMPACT_ATOMS: atom_id res chain seq x y z
N MET A 1 -33.19 12.22 17.19
CA MET A 1 -32.81 13.64 17.13
C MET A 1 -31.59 13.80 18.03
N ARG A 2 -30.40 13.92 17.39
CA ARG A 2 -29.07 14.32 17.92
C ARG A 2 -28.44 13.38 18.96
N ASP A 3 -27.41 12.65 18.52
CA ASP A 3 -25.96 12.93 18.78
C ASP A 3 -25.59 12.26 20.12
N GLU A 4 -24.80 11.20 20.17
CA GLU A 4 -23.33 11.23 20.12
C GLU A 4 -22.82 9.81 19.77
N GLY A 5 -21.96 9.70 18.76
CA GLY A 5 -21.33 8.44 18.35
C GLY A 5 -20.29 7.97 19.37
N PRO A 6 -20.22 6.65 19.69
CA PRO A 6 -19.14 6.14 20.52
C PRO A 6 -17.81 6.23 19.75
N TRP A 7 -17.01 7.20 20.17
CA TRP A 7 -15.56 7.25 20.06
C TRP A 7 -14.93 5.88 20.29
N THR A 8 -14.27 5.33 19.28
CA THR A 8 -13.03 4.57 19.48
C THR A 8 -12.37 4.33 18.13
N VAL A 9 -11.45 5.22 17.78
CA VAL A 9 -10.41 4.97 16.79
C VAL A 9 -9.67 3.68 17.19
N PRO A 10 -9.67 2.61 16.38
CA PRO A 10 -8.91 1.42 16.72
C PRO A 10 -7.43 1.72 16.55
N THR A 11 -6.77 1.96 17.69
CA THR A 11 -5.42 1.51 18.02
C THR A 11 -4.40 1.62 16.88
N GLU A 12 -3.63 2.72 16.91
CA GLU A 12 -2.35 2.81 16.24
C GLU A 12 -1.36 1.81 16.87
N GLN A 13 -1.38 0.57 16.39
CA GLN A 13 -0.30 -0.38 16.63
C GLN A 13 0.86 -0.02 15.70
N SER A 14 1.68 0.93 16.14
CA SER A 14 3.08 0.98 15.73
C SER A 14 3.83 -0.17 16.39
N SER A 15 3.60 -1.39 15.90
CA SER A 15 4.46 -2.52 16.24
C SER A 15 5.77 -2.33 15.47
N GLY A 16 6.73 -1.71 16.16
CA GLY A 16 8.12 -1.56 15.76
C GLY A 16 8.86 -2.89 15.75
N GLU A 17 8.44 -3.82 14.90
CA GLU A 17 9.15 -5.08 14.72
C GLU A 17 9.71 -5.14 13.30
N SER A 18 11.03 -5.36 13.22
CA SER A 18 11.78 -5.45 11.97
C SER A 18 11.25 -6.60 11.12
N ARG A 19 10.26 -6.32 10.26
CA ARG A 19 9.72 -7.31 9.33
C ARG A 19 10.72 -7.57 8.21
N ARG A 20 11.45 -8.68 8.32
CA ARG A 20 12.35 -9.17 7.25
C ARG A 20 11.51 -9.71 6.10
N GLN A 21 11.04 -8.83 5.22
CA GLN A 21 10.31 -9.24 4.02
C GLN A 21 11.29 -10.00 3.09
N GLY A 22 11.03 -11.29 2.87
CA GLY A 22 11.78 -12.16 1.97
C GLY A 22 11.88 -11.61 0.55
N ALA A 23 12.82 -12.14 -0.26
CA ALA A 23 12.96 -11.75 -1.66
C ALA A 23 11.62 -11.85 -2.39
N ILE A 24 11.37 -11.00 -3.40
CA ILE A 24 10.41 -11.39 -4.43
C ILE A 24 11.04 -12.62 -5.05
N THR A 25 10.61 -13.81 -4.62
CA THR A 25 11.27 -15.07 -4.91
C THR A 25 11.42 -15.21 -6.42
N LYS A 26 12.60 -15.66 -6.87
CA LYS A 26 12.83 -15.98 -8.29
C LYS A 26 11.93 -17.15 -8.73
N SER A 27 11.53 -17.97 -7.77
CA SER A 27 10.47 -19.00 -7.85
C SER A 27 9.11 -18.34 -7.59
N GLY A 28 8.45 -17.88 -8.65
CA GLY A 28 7.15 -17.22 -8.62
C GLY A 28 6.79 -16.67 -10.01
N SER A 29 5.52 -16.34 -10.24
CA SER A 29 5.07 -15.86 -11.56
C SER A 29 5.84 -14.60 -11.97
N ARG A 30 6.65 -14.72 -13.04
CA ARG A 30 7.36 -13.57 -13.66
C ARG A 30 6.40 -12.44 -13.98
N HIS A 31 5.19 -12.78 -14.39
CA HIS A 31 4.12 -11.84 -14.68
C HIS A 31 3.68 -11.08 -13.42
N ALA A 32 3.38 -11.79 -12.32
CA ALA A 32 2.99 -11.15 -11.06
C ALA A 32 4.07 -10.20 -10.53
N ARG A 33 5.35 -10.61 -10.58
CA ARG A 33 6.47 -9.74 -10.20
C ARG A 33 6.54 -8.48 -11.07
N ARG A 34 6.35 -8.61 -12.38
CA ARG A 34 6.31 -7.45 -13.29
C ARG A 34 5.17 -6.52 -12.89
N LEU A 35 3.95 -7.04 -12.73
CA LEU A 35 2.78 -6.25 -12.34
C LEU A 35 3.00 -5.51 -11.01
N LEU A 36 3.55 -6.17 -9.99
CA LEU A 36 3.84 -5.53 -8.71
C LEU A 36 4.85 -4.39 -8.84
N VAL A 37 5.89 -4.56 -9.66
CA VAL A 37 6.90 -3.52 -9.90
C VAL A 37 6.31 -2.36 -10.71
N GLU A 38 5.52 -2.64 -11.75
CA GLU A 38 4.81 -1.61 -12.51
C GLU A 38 3.85 -0.82 -11.62
N ALA A 39 3.04 -1.50 -10.81
CA ALA A 39 2.16 -0.87 -9.83
C ALA A 39 2.94 0.00 -8.83
N ALA A 40 4.11 -0.47 -8.38
CA ALA A 40 4.95 0.24 -7.43
C ALA A 40 5.36 1.64 -7.93
N TRP A 41 5.56 1.80 -9.24
CA TRP A 41 5.93 3.09 -9.84
C TRP A 41 4.85 4.17 -9.70
N HIS A 42 3.59 3.79 -9.48
CA HIS A 42 2.51 4.76 -9.30
C HIS A 42 2.57 5.45 -7.94
N TYR A 43 3.09 4.80 -6.90
CA TYR A 43 3.21 5.38 -5.55
C TYR A 43 4.25 6.49 -5.43
N ARG A 44 5.02 6.79 -6.49
CA ARG A 44 5.86 8.01 -6.54
C ARG A 44 5.02 9.29 -6.48
N ARG A 45 3.78 9.23 -6.99
CA ARG A 45 2.86 10.37 -7.05
C ARG A 45 2.10 10.48 -5.72
N PRO A 46 1.75 11.71 -5.28
CA PRO A 46 0.93 11.90 -4.09
C PRO A 46 -0.38 11.10 -4.17
N PRO A 47 -0.83 10.43 -3.09
CA PRO A 47 -2.12 9.78 -3.01
C PRO A 47 -3.24 10.78 -3.30
N ARG A 48 -4.11 10.46 -4.24
CA ARG A 48 -5.26 11.28 -4.60
C ARG A 48 -6.43 10.37 -4.96
N LEU A 49 -7.62 10.72 -4.49
CA LEU A 49 -8.86 10.13 -4.97
C LEU A 49 -9.30 10.91 -6.22
N GLY A 50 -9.17 10.29 -7.38
CA GLY A 50 -9.72 10.83 -8.63
C GLY A 50 -11.07 10.18 -8.93
N THR A 51 -11.87 10.83 -9.78
CA THR A 51 -13.22 10.37 -10.17
C THR A 51 -13.25 8.91 -10.67
N THR A 52 -12.23 8.48 -11.43
CA THR A 52 -12.13 7.08 -11.87
C THR A 52 -11.88 6.09 -10.72
N LEU A 53 -11.07 6.48 -9.73
CA LEU A 53 -10.77 5.63 -8.59
C LEU A 53 -11.97 5.54 -7.65
N GLU A 54 -12.64 6.66 -7.43
CA GLU A 54 -13.89 6.74 -6.67
C GLU A 54 -14.97 5.83 -7.26
N ARG A 55 -15.22 5.90 -8.57
CA ARG A 55 -16.15 4.98 -9.25
C ARG A 55 -15.80 3.51 -9.08
N ARG A 56 -14.50 3.16 -9.07
CA ARG A 56 -14.06 1.78 -8.83
C ARG A 56 -14.29 1.35 -7.39
N GLN A 57 -14.16 2.26 -6.43
CA GLN A 57 -14.36 1.98 -5.01
C GLN A 57 -15.84 1.77 -4.66
N GLN A 58 -16.78 2.39 -5.37
CA GLN A 58 -18.22 2.22 -5.14
C GLN A 58 -18.69 0.76 -5.16
N ALA A 59 -18.00 -0.12 -5.90
CA ALA A 59 -18.33 -1.54 -6.00
C ALA A 59 -17.46 -2.44 -5.10
N GLN A 60 -16.76 -1.89 -4.10
CA GLN A 60 -15.82 -2.62 -3.24
C GLN A 60 -16.25 -2.54 -1.77
N SER A 61 -15.82 -3.52 -0.96
CA SER A 61 -16.07 -3.47 0.49
C SER A 61 -15.33 -2.30 1.14
N GLU A 62 -15.91 -1.74 2.21
CA GLU A 62 -15.29 -0.65 2.97
C GLU A 62 -13.92 -1.06 3.53
N ALA A 63 -13.80 -2.30 4.00
CA ALA A 63 -12.54 -2.87 4.48
C ALA A 63 -11.45 -2.86 3.39
N ALA A 64 -11.78 -3.30 2.17
CA ALA A 64 -10.84 -3.27 1.05
C ALA A 64 -10.42 -1.83 0.68
N ILE A 65 -11.37 -0.90 0.68
CA ILE A 65 -11.09 0.53 0.42
C ILE A 65 -10.15 1.11 1.48
N ALA A 66 -10.41 0.84 2.77
CA ALA A 66 -9.59 1.32 3.87
C ALA A 66 -8.15 0.79 3.80
N ILE A 67 -7.98 -0.51 3.53
CA ILE A 67 -6.66 -1.14 3.35
C ILE A 67 -5.94 -0.54 2.14
N ALA A 68 -6.64 -0.37 1.01
CA ALA A 68 -6.07 0.24 -0.20
C ALA A 68 -5.62 1.68 0.04
N TRP A 69 -6.39 2.48 0.80
CA TRP A 69 -6.03 3.85 1.14
C TRP A 69 -4.82 3.91 2.08
N LYS A 70 -4.75 3.02 3.08
CA LYS A 70 -3.57 2.85 3.95
C LYS A 70 -2.34 2.46 3.14
N ALA A 71 -2.50 1.60 2.13
CA ALA A 71 -1.45 1.22 1.20
C ALA A 71 -0.93 2.43 0.42
N GLN A 72 -1.82 3.22 -0.20
CA GLN A 72 -1.45 4.43 -0.95
C GLN A 72 -0.58 5.38 -0.13
N GLN A 73 -1.03 5.72 1.08
CA GLN A 73 -0.30 6.64 1.96
C GLN A 73 1.04 6.08 2.42
N ARG A 74 1.09 4.83 2.88
CA ARG A 74 2.31 4.21 3.39
C ARG A 74 3.34 4.02 2.30
N LEU A 75 2.94 3.51 1.14
CA LEU A 75 3.84 3.23 0.02
C LEU A 75 4.37 4.53 -0.59
N HIS A 76 3.56 5.59 -0.67
CA HIS A 76 4.03 6.91 -1.06
C HIS A 76 5.07 7.47 -0.08
N ARG A 77 4.81 7.37 1.23
CA ARG A 77 5.75 7.80 2.27
C ARG A 77 7.07 7.03 2.20
N THR A 78 7.01 5.72 2.00
CA THR A 78 8.20 4.88 1.77
C THR A 78 8.98 5.35 0.55
N TRP A 79 8.29 5.58 -0.58
CA TRP A 79 8.93 6.07 -1.81
C TRP A 79 9.65 7.39 -1.53
N ARG A 80 8.93 8.39 -1.01
CA ARG A 80 9.47 9.72 -0.69
C ARG A 80 10.67 9.62 0.26
N ARG A 81 10.58 8.83 1.33
CA ARG A 81 11.69 8.64 2.28
C ARG A 81 12.94 8.08 1.61
N LEU A 82 12.79 7.09 0.73
CA LEU A 82 13.92 6.48 0.04
C LEU A 82 14.51 7.39 -1.05
N ASP A 83 13.66 8.13 -1.74
CA ASP A 83 14.02 9.07 -2.82
C ASP A 83 14.80 10.26 -2.24
N THR A 84 14.25 10.90 -1.20
CA THR A 84 14.84 12.11 -0.61
C THR A 84 16.01 11.83 0.32
N LYS A 85 15.94 10.80 1.17
CA LYS A 85 16.95 10.59 2.23
C LYS A 85 18.16 9.77 1.78
N ARG A 86 18.07 9.05 0.66
CA ARG A 86 19.14 8.11 0.26
C ARG A 86 19.61 8.25 -1.18
N GLY A 87 18.97 9.10 -2.01
CA GLY A 87 19.35 9.31 -3.41
C GLY A 87 19.44 8.01 -4.24
N LYS A 88 18.74 6.95 -3.82
CA LYS A 88 18.86 5.63 -4.46
C LYS A 88 18.21 5.67 -5.84
N ARG A 89 18.73 4.85 -6.77
CA ARG A 89 18.13 4.66 -8.10
C ARG A 89 16.64 4.30 -7.96
N ARG A 90 15.78 4.97 -8.73
CA ARG A 90 14.32 4.77 -8.67
C ARG A 90 13.87 3.33 -8.92
N THR A 91 14.65 2.56 -9.68
CA THR A 91 14.40 1.11 -9.88
C THR A 91 14.51 0.32 -8.58
N ILE A 92 15.47 0.66 -7.70
CA ILE A 92 15.62 0.04 -6.37
C ILE A 92 14.43 0.41 -5.48
N LEU A 93 13.97 1.67 -5.55
CA LEU A 93 12.76 2.12 -4.85
C LEU A 93 11.52 1.35 -5.28
N ALA A 94 11.32 1.20 -6.59
CA ALA A 94 10.18 0.44 -7.14
C ALA A 94 10.18 -1.00 -6.61
N VAL A 95 11.33 -1.67 -6.57
CA VAL A 95 11.44 -3.03 -5.99
C VAL A 95 11.14 -3.03 -4.49
N ALA A 96 11.65 -2.06 -3.72
CA ALA A 96 11.39 -1.98 -2.28
C ALA A 96 9.90 -1.72 -1.97
N VAL A 97 9.25 -0.85 -2.76
CA VAL A 97 7.83 -0.56 -2.63
C VAL A 97 6.98 -1.74 -3.09
N ALA A 98 7.35 -2.43 -4.17
CA ALA A 98 6.67 -3.65 -4.63
C ALA A 98 6.65 -4.74 -3.54
N ARG A 99 7.73 -4.90 -2.76
CA ARG A 99 7.76 -5.84 -1.64
C ARG A 99 6.79 -5.48 -0.52
N GLN A 100 6.63 -4.20 -0.22
CA GLN A 100 5.64 -3.75 0.75
C GLN A 100 4.21 -3.89 0.21
N LEU A 101 4.00 -3.66 -1.09
CA LEU A 101 2.72 -3.79 -1.76
C LEU A 101 2.14 -5.21 -1.64
N VAL A 102 2.96 -6.26 -1.74
CA VAL A 102 2.50 -7.65 -1.56
C VAL A 102 1.76 -7.85 -0.24
N GLY A 103 2.22 -7.22 0.85
CA GLY A 103 1.57 -7.32 2.15
C GLY A 103 0.17 -6.69 2.17
N PHE A 104 -0.05 -5.62 1.40
CA PHE A 104 -1.37 -5.01 1.26
C PHE A 104 -2.28 -5.81 0.35
N VAL A 105 -1.75 -6.39 -0.72
CA VAL A 105 -2.52 -7.30 -1.59
C VAL A 105 -3.03 -8.50 -0.79
N TRP A 106 -2.17 -9.09 0.04
CA TRP A 106 -2.57 -10.17 0.95
C TRP A 106 -3.64 -9.71 1.94
N ALA A 107 -3.44 -8.54 2.57
CA ALA A 107 -4.41 -8.01 3.54
C ALA A 107 -5.80 -7.77 2.92
N ILE A 108 -5.88 -7.32 1.66
CA ILE A 108 -7.15 -7.21 0.93
C ILE A 108 -7.74 -8.59 0.63
N ALA A 109 -6.91 -9.54 0.20
CA ALA A 109 -7.36 -10.89 -0.16
C ALA A 109 -7.91 -11.70 1.04
N THR A 110 -7.55 -11.32 2.26
CA THR A 110 -8.03 -11.94 3.50
C THR A 110 -8.98 -11.05 4.30
N ALA A 111 -9.35 -9.88 3.76
CA ALA A 111 -10.34 -9.01 4.37
C ALA A 111 -11.70 -9.35 3.76
N ASP A 112 -12.51 -10.10 4.51
CA ASP A 112 -13.91 -10.40 4.19
C ASP A 112 -14.80 -9.15 4.35
#